data_AF-A0A1B0DQ18-F1
#
_entry.id   AF-A0A1B0DQ18-F1
#
_cell.length_a   1.000
_cell.length_b   1.000
_cell.length_c   1.000
_cell.angle_alpha   90.00
_cell.angle_beta   90.00
_cell.angle_gamma   90.00
#
_symmetry.space_group_name_H-M   'P 1'
#
loop_
_entity.id
_entity.type
_entity.pdbx_description
1 polymer ?
#
loop_
_entity_poly.entity_id
_entity_poly.type
_entity_poly.pdbx_seq_one_letter_code
_entity_poly.pdbx_strand_id
1 'polypeptide(L)'
;MKARKCVCKIRVSCNFDEMLHEIFCGYMALFLTEKKPVPPPREAFGNAVEFSTIAELDNIAADVDSMRIQSLLICERVLGIHHKDTLFRLMFRGASYADSLQLQRCIDLWCLALEVRVEKHSILHSETCITAQAIVKMMLDSIDKHIHMMPNEIVDQDTPRFLDVYSVFRLLTRNINESRQYLTIRPVHRKQQENFDRMLKCITHLIYLLVTTAKSEKEKQMVSEAVTELVQSNIRSACTNDTLLHLSVSRLNVIKSGYFSDDNNLTVIFPSLEVVELLLACGADVNARNESKSTPLHIASMPYNFNGRLVHTLLENGAHLDQPNRADDRPMNMISANPGNEIYLINYISLKCLASTVITKYRIPYRNQIPKTLEMFVRQHEA
;
A
#
# COMPACT_ATOMS: atom_id res chain seq x y z
N MET A 1 -37.89 -8.95 -38.85
CA MET A 1 -37.66 -10.39 -39.13
C MET A 1 -37.92 -11.17 -37.86
N LYS A 2 -39.04 -11.89 -37.81
CA LYS A 2 -39.50 -12.72 -36.67
C LYS A 2 -39.45 -14.20 -37.06
N ALA A 3 -39.24 -15.03 -36.05
CA ALA A 3 -39.00 -16.47 -36.04
C ALA A 3 -39.93 -17.35 -36.90
N ARG A 4 -39.38 -18.47 -37.40
CA ARG A 4 -40.13 -19.69 -37.76
C ARG A 4 -39.55 -20.92 -37.07
N LYS A 5 -40.44 -21.66 -36.42
CA LYS A 5 -40.25 -22.94 -35.72
C LYS A 5 -39.82 -24.03 -36.71
N CYS A 6 -38.83 -24.84 -36.35
CA CYS A 6 -38.64 -26.19 -36.90
C CYS A 6 -39.07 -27.22 -35.85
N VAL A 7 -40.13 -27.97 -36.18
CA VAL A 7 -40.53 -29.18 -35.45
C VAL A 7 -40.16 -30.35 -36.36
N CYS A 8 -39.13 -31.11 -36.01
CA CYS A 8 -38.90 -32.43 -36.59
C CYS A 8 -39.45 -33.49 -35.63
N LYS A 9 -40.50 -34.18 -36.08
CA LYS A 9 -41.01 -35.41 -35.48
C LYS A 9 -39.99 -36.53 -35.74
N ILE A 10 -39.43 -37.11 -34.68
CA ILE A 10 -38.78 -38.42 -34.75
C ILE A 10 -39.70 -39.42 -34.03
N ARG A 11 -40.07 -40.45 -34.77
CA ARG A 11 -40.93 -41.56 -34.37
C ARG A 11 -40.09 -42.49 -33.50
N VAL A 12 -40.43 -42.64 -32.22
CA VAL A 12 -39.73 -43.57 -31.32
C VAL A 12 -40.47 -44.90 -31.36
N SER A 13 -39.82 -45.90 -31.94
CA SER A 13 -40.15 -47.32 -31.81
C SER A 13 -38.84 -48.07 -31.63
N CYS A 14 -38.25 -48.01 -30.43
CA CYS A 14 -37.16 -48.89 -30.01
C CYS A 14 -37.24 -49.13 -28.50
N ASN A 15 -36.96 -50.36 -28.11
CA ASN A 15 -37.16 -50.95 -26.78
C ASN A 15 -36.51 -50.14 -25.64
N PHE A 16 -37.27 -49.94 -24.57
CA PHE A 16 -36.83 -49.23 -23.36
C PHE A 16 -35.61 -49.89 -22.67
N ASP A 17 -35.43 -51.21 -22.84
CA ASP A 17 -34.34 -51.95 -22.18
C ASP A 17 -32.96 -51.74 -22.82
N GLU A 18 -32.88 -51.53 -24.15
CA GLU A 18 -31.61 -51.19 -24.82
C GLU A 18 -31.19 -49.74 -24.54
N MET A 19 -32.16 -48.82 -24.44
CA MET A 19 -31.90 -47.42 -24.09
C MET A 19 -31.41 -47.26 -22.66
N LEU A 20 -31.92 -48.07 -21.72
CA LEU A 20 -31.43 -48.07 -20.34
C LEU A 20 -30.01 -48.63 -20.23
N HIS A 21 -29.63 -49.61 -21.06
CA HIS A 21 -28.28 -50.16 -21.06
C HIS A 21 -27.25 -49.19 -21.68
N GLU A 22 -27.61 -48.45 -22.74
CA GLU A 22 -26.76 -47.38 -23.29
C GLU A 22 -26.68 -46.15 -22.36
N ILE A 23 -27.78 -45.81 -21.67
CA ILE A 23 -27.77 -44.75 -20.65
C ILE A 23 -26.90 -45.18 -19.47
N PHE A 24 -27.00 -46.42 -18.97
CA PHE A 24 -26.14 -46.90 -17.88
C PHE A 24 -24.66 -47.01 -18.27
N CYS A 25 -24.35 -47.41 -19.51
CA CYS A 25 -22.97 -47.45 -20.01
C CYS A 25 -22.40 -46.04 -20.24
N GLY A 26 -23.25 -45.08 -20.66
CA GLY A 26 -22.88 -43.67 -20.81
C GLY A 26 -22.74 -42.91 -19.49
N TYR A 27 -23.50 -43.27 -18.46
CA TYR A 27 -23.40 -42.67 -17.11
C TYR A 27 -22.10 -43.07 -16.40
N MET A 28 -21.53 -44.23 -16.69
CA MET A 28 -20.19 -44.59 -16.19
C MET A 28 -19.06 -43.84 -16.90
N ALA A 29 -19.28 -43.41 -18.15
CA ALA A 29 -18.30 -42.63 -18.92
C ALA A 29 -18.34 -41.10 -18.62
N LEU A 30 -19.42 -40.60 -18.02
CA LEU A 30 -19.57 -39.19 -17.65
C LEU A 30 -18.80 -38.79 -16.38
N PHE A 31 -18.30 -39.75 -15.59
CA PHE A 31 -17.52 -39.49 -14.37
C PHE A 31 -16.03 -39.20 -14.61
N LEU A 32 -15.55 -39.13 -15.86
CA LEU A 32 -14.14 -38.95 -16.18
C LEU A 32 -13.90 -37.86 -17.24
N THR A 33 -14.68 -36.79 -17.24
CA THR A 33 -14.23 -35.58 -17.94
C THR A 33 -13.14 -34.92 -17.11
N GLU A 34 -11.89 -35.03 -17.57
CA GLU A 34 -10.75 -34.36 -16.94
C GLU A 34 -11.07 -32.88 -16.75
N LYS A 35 -11.02 -32.42 -15.50
CA LYS A 35 -11.27 -31.02 -15.16
C LYS A 35 -10.17 -30.16 -15.77
N LYS A 36 -10.51 -29.49 -16.87
CA LYS A 36 -9.60 -28.57 -17.57
C LYS A 36 -10.15 -27.14 -17.56
N PRO A 37 -9.28 -26.12 -17.49
CA PRO A 37 -7.84 -26.21 -17.27
C PRO A 37 -7.49 -26.63 -15.82
N VAL A 38 -6.33 -27.26 -15.62
CA VAL A 38 -5.80 -27.53 -14.26
C VAL A 38 -4.97 -26.31 -13.86
N PRO A 39 -5.43 -25.47 -12.92
CA PRO A 39 -4.64 -24.33 -12.44
C PRO A 39 -3.39 -24.83 -11.69
N PRO A 40 -2.28 -24.07 -11.72
CA PRO A 40 -1.09 -24.42 -10.94
C PRO A 40 -1.42 -24.42 -9.44
N PRO A 41 -0.80 -25.31 -8.64
CA PRO A 41 -0.99 -25.29 -7.19
C PRO A 41 -0.49 -23.96 -6.64
N ARG A 42 -1.30 -23.32 -5.79
CA ARG A 42 -0.95 -22.05 -5.16
C ARG A 42 -0.84 -22.24 -3.66
N GLU A 43 0.22 -21.70 -3.08
CA GLU A 43 0.45 -21.70 -1.64
C GLU A 43 -0.67 -20.97 -0.88
N ALA A 44 -1.26 -19.93 -1.48
CA ALA A 44 -2.39 -19.19 -0.92
C ALA A 44 -3.65 -20.04 -0.67
N PHE A 45 -3.78 -21.18 -1.35
CA PHE A 45 -4.83 -22.17 -1.09
C PHE A 45 -4.34 -23.35 -0.25
N GLY A 46 -3.16 -23.26 0.37
CA GLY A 46 -2.51 -24.37 1.05
C GLY A 46 -2.13 -25.52 0.11
N ASN A 47 -1.88 -25.22 -1.17
CA ASN A 47 -1.66 -26.21 -2.23
C ASN A 47 -2.83 -27.22 -2.38
N ALA A 48 -4.05 -26.80 -2.00
CA ALA A 48 -5.24 -27.61 -2.18
C ALA A 48 -5.53 -27.87 -3.67
N VAL A 49 -5.98 -29.09 -3.96
CA VAL A 49 -6.38 -29.53 -5.30
C VAL A 49 -7.89 -29.75 -5.31
N GLU A 50 -8.51 -29.50 -6.47
CA GLU A 50 -9.95 -29.73 -6.63
C GLU A 50 -10.26 -31.22 -6.48
N PHE A 51 -11.31 -31.57 -5.73
CA PHE A 51 -11.74 -32.96 -5.58
C PHE A 51 -11.98 -33.61 -6.95
N SER A 52 -11.59 -34.86 -7.11
CA SER A 52 -11.75 -35.62 -8.35
C SER A 52 -12.83 -36.70 -8.23
N THR A 53 -13.02 -37.23 -7.03
CA THR A 53 -13.98 -38.30 -6.74
C THR A 53 -15.04 -37.88 -5.72
N ILE A 54 -16.17 -38.59 -5.69
CA ILE A 54 -17.22 -38.33 -4.71
C ILE A 54 -16.78 -38.69 -3.28
N ALA A 55 -15.90 -39.70 -3.14
CA ALA A 55 -15.33 -40.08 -1.84
C ALA A 55 -14.41 -38.98 -1.27
N GLU A 56 -13.63 -38.31 -2.12
CA GLU A 56 -12.85 -37.13 -1.70
C GLU A 56 -13.76 -35.98 -1.27
N LEU A 57 -14.87 -35.76 -1.99
CA LEU A 57 -15.84 -34.74 -1.62
C LEU A 57 -16.51 -35.05 -0.27
N ASP A 58 -16.89 -36.30 -0.03
CA ASP A 58 -17.49 -36.74 1.23
C ASP A 58 -16.50 -36.60 2.41
N ASN A 59 -15.21 -36.86 2.19
CA ASN A 59 -14.16 -36.64 3.19
C ASN A 59 -13.98 -35.16 3.52
N ILE A 60 -14.11 -34.27 2.52
CA ILE A 60 -13.99 -32.82 2.69
C ILE A 60 -15.26 -32.20 3.28
N ALA A 61 -16.43 -32.83 3.13
CA ALA A 61 -17.73 -32.27 3.50
C ALA A 61 -17.85 -31.90 5.00
N ALA A 62 -17.08 -32.56 5.87
CA ALA A 62 -17.03 -32.25 7.30
C ALA A 62 -16.21 -30.99 7.62
N ASP A 63 -15.25 -30.61 6.76
CA ASP A 63 -14.43 -29.41 6.94
C ASP A 63 -14.96 -28.25 6.10
N VAL A 64 -15.64 -27.33 6.78
CA VAL A 64 -16.20 -26.12 6.18
C VAL A 64 -15.12 -25.23 5.55
N ASP A 65 -13.88 -25.25 6.07
CA ASP A 65 -12.79 -24.45 5.52
C ASP A 65 -12.36 -24.97 4.15
N SER A 66 -12.09 -26.27 4.09
CA SER A 66 -11.75 -26.98 2.85
C SER A 66 -12.87 -26.89 1.81
N MET A 67 -14.14 -27.05 2.20
CA MET A 67 -15.27 -26.86 1.27
C MET A 67 -15.30 -25.47 0.63
N ARG A 68 -14.99 -24.42 1.40
CA ARG A 68 -14.93 -23.04 0.87
C ARG A 68 -13.73 -22.84 -0.04
N ILE A 69 -12.58 -23.46 0.24
CA ILE A 69 -11.43 -23.46 -0.67
C ILE A 69 -11.76 -24.19 -1.98
N GLN A 70 -12.49 -25.33 -1.93
CA GLN A 70 -12.97 -26.01 -3.13
C GLN A 70 -13.84 -25.08 -3.99
N SER A 71 -14.71 -24.27 -3.39
CA SER A 71 -15.48 -23.25 -4.11
C SER A 71 -14.59 -22.24 -4.84
N LEU A 72 -13.48 -21.81 -4.23
CA LEU A 72 -12.52 -20.89 -4.84
C LEU A 72 -11.74 -21.53 -5.99
N LEU A 73 -11.27 -22.77 -5.83
CA LEU A 73 -10.57 -23.54 -6.87
C LEU A 73 -11.46 -23.72 -8.11
N ILE A 74 -12.74 -24.07 -7.89
CA ILE A 74 -13.73 -24.18 -8.97
C ILE A 74 -13.92 -22.82 -9.67
N CYS A 75 -14.01 -21.73 -8.91
CA CYS A 75 -14.14 -20.40 -9.49
C CYS A 75 -12.90 -20.00 -10.31
N GLU A 76 -11.69 -20.29 -9.83
CA GLU A 76 -10.45 -20.04 -10.59
C GLU A 76 -10.43 -20.85 -11.88
N ARG A 77 -10.82 -22.13 -11.84
CA ARG A 77 -10.86 -22.98 -13.03
C ARG A 77 -11.88 -22.50 -14.07
N VAL A 78 -13.09 -22.15 -13.63
CA VAL A 78 -14.20 -21.83 -14.54
C VAL A 78 -14.11 -20.41 -15.09
N LEU A 79 -13.82 -19.43 -14.23
CA LEU A 79 -13.80 -18.01 -14.60
C LEU A 79 -12.40 -17.50 -14.93
N GLY A 80 -11.35 -18.16 -14.42
CA GLY A 80 -9.98 -17.68 -14.47
C GLY A 80 -9.62 -16.76 -13.31
N ILE A 81 -8.32 -16.69 -12.99
CA ILE A 81 -7.80 -15.89 -11.88
C ILE A 81 -7.96 -14.38 -12.11
N HIS A 82 -7.89 -13.94 -13.36
CA HIS A 82 -8.04 -12.54 -13.75
C HIS A 82 -9.49 -12.04 -13.71
N HIS A 83 -10.49 -12.92 -13.51
CA HIS A 83 -11.90 -12.51 -13.53
C HIS A 83 -12.27 -11.71 -12.27
N LYS A 84 -13.12 -10.69 -12.43
CA LYS A 84 -13.51 -9.79 -11.34
C LYS A 84 -14.15 -10.54 -10.17
N ASP A 85 -15.04 -11.49 -10.48
CA ASP A 85 -15.75 -12.27 -9.45
C ASP A 85 -14.81 -13.23 -8.71
N THR A 86 -13.79 -13.77 -9.37
CA THR A 86 -12.76 -14.59 -8.70
C THR A 86 -12.01 -13.75 -7.69
N LEU A 87 -11.55 -12.56 -8.08
CA LEU A 87 -10.85 -11.63 -7.19
C LEU A 87 -11.74 -11.14 -6.05
N PHE A 88 -13.03 -10.90 -6.30
CA PHE A 88 -13.98 -10.53 -5.25
C PHE A 88 -14.16 -11.67 -4.22
N ARG A 89 -14.32 -12.91 -4.68
CA ARG A 89 -14.45 -14.08 -3.79
C ARG A 89 -13.19 -14.33 -2.98
N LEU A 90 -12.00 -14.12 -3.57
CA LEU A 90 -10.72 -14.16 -2.85
C LEU A 90 -10.66 -13.12 -1.74
N MET A 91 -11.00 -11.86 -2.05
CA MET A 91 -11.04 -10.78 -1.05
C MET A 91 -12.02 -11.09 0.07
N PHE A 92 -13.24 -11.55 -0.27
CA PHE A 92 -14.27 -11.91 0.69
C PHE A 92 -13.82 -13.06 1.61
N ARG A 93 -13.16 -14.08 1.05
CA ARG A 93 -12.63 -15.19 1.84
C ARG A 93 -11.55 -14.75 2.81
N GLY A 94 -10.63 -13.89 2.36
CA GLY A 94 -9.61 -13.31 3.25
C GLY A 94 -10.25 -12.50 4.38
N ALA A 95 -11.32 -11.74 4.13
CA ALA A 95 -12.07 -11.05 5.18
C ALA A 95 -12.64 -12.04 6.22
N SER A 96 -13.23 -13.16 5.77
CA SER A 96 -13.70 -14.21 6.71
C SER A 96 -12.56 -14.82 7.54
N TYR A 97 -11.35 -14.92 6.99
CA TYR A 97 -10.17 -15.34 7.76
C TYR A 97 -9.74 -14.30 8.78
N ALA A 98 -9.79 -13.01 8.43
CA ALA A 98 -9.51 -11.93 9.37
C ALA A 98 -10.49 -11.92 10.56
N ASP A 99 -11.78 -12.13 10.31
CA ASP A 99 -12.81 -12.23 11.36
C ASP A 99 -12.58 -13.44 12.28
N SER A 100 -12.01 -14.52 11.72
CA SER A 100 -11.66 -15.74 12.45
C SER A 100 -10.25 -15.68 13.07
N LEU A 101 -9.59 -14.53 13.06
CA LEU A 101 -8.21 -14.30 13.54
C LEU A 101 -7.14 -15.13 12.84
N GLN A 102 -7.42 -15.70 11.66
CA GLN A 102 -6.44 -16.41 10.83
C GLN A 102 -5.70 -15.42 9.92
N LEU A 103 -4.93 -14.51 10.51
CA LEU A 103 -4.37 -13.35 9.83
C LEU A 103 -3.41 -13.72 8.70
N GLN A 104 -2.55 -14.72 8.89
CA GLN A 104 -1.59 -15.13 7.85
C GLN A 104 -2.31 -15.63 6.57
N ARG A 105 -3.36 -16.45 6.72
CA ARG A 105 -4.15 -16.95 5.58
C ARG A 105 -4.87 -15.82 4.85
N CYS A 106 -5.29 -14.79 5.58
CA CYS A 106 -5.85 -13.57 5.00
C CYS A 106 -4.80 -12.83 4.15
N ILE A 107 -3.60 -12.63 4.70
CA ILE A 107 -2.47 -12.00 4.02
C ILE A 107 -2.14 -12.77 2.73
N ASP A 108 -1.98 -14.09 2.79
CA ASP A 108 -1.64 -14.92 1.64
C ASP A 108 -2.66 -14.76 0.50
N LEU A 109 -3.97 -14.83 0.81
CA LEU A 109 -5.04 -14.67 -0.19
C LEU A 109 -5.10 -13.25 -0.77
N TRP A 110 -4.93 -12.23 0.06
CA TRP A 110 -5.01 -10.85 -0.41
C TRP A 110 -3.74 -10.44 -1.16
N CYS A 111 -2.57 -10.95 -0.80
CA CYS A 111 -1.33 -10.81 -1.58
C CYS A 111 -1.51 -11.37 -2.99
N LEU A 112 -2.04 -12.60 -3.12
CA LEU A 112 -2.37 -13.17 -4.43
C LEU A 112 -3.36 -12.28 -5.20
N ALA A 113 -4.41 -11.79 -4.54
CA ALA A 113 -5.37 -10.90 -5.19
C ALA A 113 -4.73 -9.58 -5.65
N LEU A 114 -3.79 -9.02 -4.88
CA LEU A 114 -3.06 -7.80 -5.23
C LEU A 114 -2.13 -8.03 -6.41
N GLU A 115 -1.37 -9.12 -6.43
CA GLU A 115 -0.46 -9.48 -7.53
C GLU A 115 -1.22 -9.56 -8.86
N VAL A 116 -2.31 -10.33 -8.87
CA VAL A 116 -3.16 -10.50 -10.07
C VAL A 116 -3.78 -9.17 -10.49
N ARG A 117 -4.14 -8.31 -9.52
CA ARG A 117 -4.67 -6.97 -9.82
C ARG A 117 -3.61 -6.06 -10.39
N VAL A 118 -2.38 -6.06 -9.89
CA VAL A 118 -1.27 -5.21 -10.39
C VAL A 118 -0.83 -5.66 -11.78
N GLU A 119 -0.84 -6.97 -12.05
CA GLU A 119 -0.54 -7.52 -13.37
C GLU A 119 -1.61 -7.14 -14.40
N LYS A 120 -2.89 -7.34 -14.05
CA LYS A 120 -4.02 -7.05 -14.96
C LYS A 120 -4.33 -5.56 -15.08
N HIS A 121 -4.16 -4.82 -13.99
CA HIS A 121 -4.55 -3.43 -13.83
C HIS A 121 -3.38 -2.65 -13.22
N SER A 122 -3.07 -1.47 -13.78
CA SER A 122 -2.06 -0.58 -13.18
C SER A 122 -2.39 -0.25 -11.71
N ILE A 123 -1.38 0.10 -10.92
CA ILE A 123 -1.50 0.60 -9.53
C ILE A 123 -2.45 1.80 -9.39
N LEU A 124 -2.75 2.49 -10.50
CA LEU A 124 -3.67 3.63 -10.54
C LEU A 124 -5.16 3.23 -10.49
N HIS A 125 -5.47 1.95 -10.68
CA HIS A 125 -6.84 1.46 -10.68
C HIS A 125 -7.44 1.45 -9.26
N SER A 126 -8.71 1.84 -9.13
CA SER A 126 -9.34 2.01 -7.81
C SER A 126 -9.42 0.71 -7.02
N GLU A 127 -9.77 -0.41 -7.65
CA GLU A 127 -9.87 -1.67 -6.91
C GLU A 127 -8.49 -2.16 -6.44
N THR A 128 -7.43 -1.96 -7.22
CA THR A 128 -6.04 -2.26 -6.82
C THR A 128 -5.63 -1.43 -5.60
N CYS A 129 -5.95 -0.13 -5.62
CA CYS A 129 -5.69 0.76 -4.49
C CYS A 129 -6.42 0.31 -3.23
N ILE A 130 -7.71 -0.04 -3.32
CA ILE A 130 -8.48 -0.45 -2.15
C ILE A 130 -7.96 -1.79 -1.61
N THR A 131 -7.59 -2.75 -2.47
CA THR A 131 -6.96 -4.01 -2.04
C THR A 131 -5.64 -3.76 -1.33
N ALA A 132 -4.77 -2.89 -1.86
CA ALA A 132 -3.52 -2.53 -1.19
C ALA A 132 -3.75 -1.88 0.18
N GLN A 133 -4.71 -0.95 0.27
CA GLN A 133 -5.08 -0.33 1.55
C GLN A 133 -5.58 -1.34 2.57
N ALA A 134 -6.39 -2.32 2.16
CA ALA A 134 -6.92 -3.36 3.03
C ALA A 134 -5.80 -4.26 3.58
N ILE A 135 -4.86 -4.71 2.74
CA ILE A 135 -3.71 -5.53 3.14
C ILE A 135 -2.84 -4.78 4.14
N VAL A 136 -2.45 -3.56 3.80
CA VAL A 136 -1.57 -2.77 4.67
C VAL A 136 -2.28 -2.48 5.99
N LYS A 137 -3.56 -2.09 5.97
CA LYS A 137 -4.32 -1.89 7.22
C LYS A 137 -4.36 -3.16 8.07
N MET A 138 -4.61 -4.32 7.47
CA MET A 138 -4.62 -5.60 8.21
C MET A 138 -3.27 -5.91 8.85
N MET A 139 -2.16 -5.71 8.11
CA MET A 139 -0.81 -5.89 8.65
C MET A 139 -0.54 -4.91 9.80
N LEU A 140 -0.96 -3.66 9.69
CA LEU A 140 -0.83 -2.67 10.77
C LEU A 140 -1.62 -3.06 12.02
N ASP A 141 -2.89 -3.42 11.85
CA ASP A 141 -3.78 -3.79 12.94
C ASP A 141 -3.30 -5.06 13.65
N SER A 142 -2.62 -5.98 12.93
CA SER A 142 -2.00 -7.16 13.51
C SER A 142 -0.82 -6.82 14.44
N ILE A 143 0.01 -5.85 14.06
CA ILE A 143 1.13 -5.39 14.89
C ILE A 143 0.64 -4.58 16.09
N ASP A 144 -0.36 -3.70 15.90
CA ASP A 144 -0.92 -2.89 16.99
C ASP A 144 -1.50 -3.76 18.11
N LYS A 145 -2.25 -4.81 17.74
CA LYS A 145 -2.73 -5.82 18.69
C LYS A 145 -1.60 -6.53 19.42
N HIS A 146 -0.52 -6.88 18.72
CA HIS A 146 0.65 -7.51 19.34
C HIS A 146 1.34 -6.59 20.37
N ILE A 147 1.44 -5.29 20.10
CA ILE A 147 2.03 -4.31 21.04
C ILE A 147 1.19 -4.19 22.33
N HIS A 148 -0.13 -4.33 22.22
CA HIS A 148 -1.06 -4.20 23.35
C HIS A 148 -1.32 -5.51 24.12
N MET A 149 -0.85 -6.66 23.64
CA MET A 149 -0.97 -7.96 24.30
C MET A 149 0.14 -8.20 25.34
N MET A 150 -0.20 -8.91 26.42
CA MET A 150 0.75 -9.22 27.50
C MET A 150 1.83 -10.21 27.04
N PRO A 151 3.09 -10.10 27.52
CA PRO A 151 4.22 -10.90 27.02
C PRO A 151 4.05 -12.43 27.06
N ASN A 152 3.16 -12.94 27.91
CA ASN A 152 2.96 -14.38 28.12
C ASN A 152 1.92 -15.02 27.17
N GLU A 153 1.23 -14.24 26.34
CA GLU A 153 0.25 -14.72 25.34
C GLU A 153 0.75 -14.60 23.90
N ILE A 154 2.01 -14.18 23.70
CA ILE A 154 2.59 -13.97 22.38
C ILE A 154 2.79 -15.31 21.66
N VAL A 155 1.93 -15.59 20.69
CA VAL A 155 2.20 -16.60 19.66
C VAL A 155 2.86 -15.85 18.49
N ASP A 156 4.09 -16.22 18.14
CA ASP A 156 4.87 -15.63 17.01
C ASP A 156 4.13 -15.73 15.64
N GLN A 157 3.00 -16.43 15.60
CA GLN A 157 2.12 -16.63 14.44
C GLN A 157 1.22 -15.43 14.09
N ASP A 158 1.06 -14.46 14.99
CA ASP A 158 0.14 -13.32 14.77
C ASP A 158 0.82 -12.10 14.13
N THR A 159 2.14 -12.13 13.95
CA THR A 159 2.88 -11.06 13.27
C THR A 159 3.02 -11.33 11.76
N PRO A 160 2.91 -10.30 10.91
CA PRO A 160 3.04 -10.49 9.47
C PRO A 160 4.48 -10.86 9.13
N ARG A 161 4.67 -11.86 8.27
CA ARG A 161 6.03 -12.26 7.84
C ARG A 161 6.70 -11.11 7.09
N PHE A 162 7.96 -10.84 7.42
CA PHE A 162 8.77 -9.81 6.75
C PHE A 162 8.74 -9.96 5.22
N LEU A 163 8.83 -11.19 4.71
CA LEU A 163 8.85 -11.45 3.28
C LEU A 163 7.55 -11.06 2.57
N ASP A 164 6.40 -11.20 3.24
CA ASP A 164 5.10 -10.79 2.67
C ASP A 164 5.03 -9.27 2.56
N VAL A 165 5.43 -8.56 3.62
CA VAL A 165 5.50 -7.09 3.65
C VAL A 165 6.47 -6.60 2.56
N TYR A 166 7.64 -7.22 2.45
CA TYR A 166 8.65 -6.87 1.45
C TYR A 166 8.16 -7.14 0.03
N SER A 167 7.48 -8.25 -0.21
CA SER A 167 6.93 -8.60 -1.53
C SER A 167 5.86 -7.59 -1.97
N VAL A 168 4.96 -7.21 -1.06
CA VAL A 168 3.95 -6.15 -1.32
C VAL A 168 4.64 -4.81 -1.58
N PHE A 169 5.64 -4.44 -0.78
CA PHE A 169 6.41 -3.21 -1.00
C PHE A 169 7.08 -3.19 -2.38
N ARG A 170 7.76 -4.27 -2.78
CA ARG A 170 8.39 -4.38 -4.10
C ARG A 170 7.37 -4.35 -5.24
N LEU A 171 6.22 -5.01 -5.08
CA LEU A 171 5.15 -5.02 -6.06
C LEU A 171 4.62 -3.60 -6.33
N LEU A 172 4.43 -2.80 -5.27
CA LEU A 172 3.90 -1.44 -5.40
C LEU A 172 4.94 -0.42 -5.88
N THR A 173 6.23 -0.66 -5.61
CA THR A 173 7.31 0.28 -5.97
C THR A 173 7.90 0.03 -7.35
N ARG A 174 7.81 -1.19 -7.89
CA ARG A 174 8.43 -1.59 -9.18
C ARG A 174 8.12 -0.65 -10.35
N ASN A 175 6.85 -0.28 -10.56
CA ASN A 175 6.40 0.53 -11.70
C ASN A 175 5.91 1.94 -11.28
N ILE A 176 6.37 2.43 -10.12
CA ILE A 176 5.83 3.67 -9.55
C ILE A 176 6.23 4.92 -10.34
N ASN A 177 7.45 4.93 -10.88
CA ASN A 177 7.97 6.05 -11.68
C ASN A 177 7.20 6.20 -13.00
N GLU A 178 6.97 5.08 -13.71
CA GLU A 178 6.15 5.05 -14.93
C GLU A 178 4.72 5.50 -14.63
N SER A 179 4.14 5.00 -13.54
CA SER A 179 2.80 5.39 -13.10
C SER A 179 2.71 6.89 -12.82
N ARG A 180 3.74 7.50 -12.22
CA ARG A 180 3.79 8.94 -11.98
C ARG A 180 3.86 9.75 -13.28
N GLN A 181 4.56 9.23 -14.29
CA GLN A 181 4.62 9.86 -15.62
C GLN A 181 3.25 9.81 -16.32
N TYR A 182 2.55 8.68 -16.27
CA TYR A 182 1.21 8.54 -16.87
C TYR A 182 0.19 9.55 -16.33
N LEU A 183 0.30 9.94 -15.06
CA LEU A 183 -0.58 10.95 -14.44
C LEU A 183 -0.42 12.37 -15.01
N THR A 184 0.63 12.62 -15.79
CA THR A 184 0.87 13.92 -16.45
C THR A 184 0.34 13.96 -17.89
N ILE A 185 0.04 12.80 -18.47
CA ILE A 185 -0.44 12.68 -19.85
C ILE A 185 -1.92 13.09 -19.91
N ARG A 186 -2.30 13.85 -20.95
CA ARG A 186 -3.68 14.28 -21.15
C ARG A 186 -4.51 13.17 -21.82
N PRO A 187 -5.78 12.95 -21.42
CA PRO A 187 -6.53 13.68 -20.39
C PRO A 187 -6.14 13.28 -18.95
N VAL A 188 -6.01 14.27 -18.06
CA VAL A 188 -5.64 14.04 -16.66
C VAL A 188 -6.88 13.64 -15.86
N HIS A 189 -6.84 12.44 -15.26
CA HIS A 189 -7.91 11.93 -14.42
C HIS A 189 -7.61 12.15 -12.94
N ARG A 190 -8.32 13.08 -12.30
CA ARG A 190 -8.17 13.40 -10.87
C ARG A 190 -8.27 12.16 -9.96
N LYS A 191 -9.18 11.23 -10.25
CA LYS A 191 -9.34 9.99 -9.46
C LYS A 191 -8.08 9.11 -9.47
N GLN A 192 -7.34 9.08 -10.58
CA GLN A 192 -6.08 8.32 -10.66
C GLN A 192 -4.97 8.99 -9.86
N GLN A 193 -4.93 10.33 -9.80
CA GLN A 193 -4.01 11.09 -8.96
C GLN A 193 -4.29 10.84 -7.47
N GLU A 194 -5.57 10.88 -7.07
CA GLU A 194 -5.98 10.58 -5.70
C GLU A 194 -5.65 9.13 -5.30
N ASN A 195 -5.83 8.17 -6.22
CA ASN A 195 -5.43 6.78 -5.98
C ASN A 195 -3.91 6.66 -5.82
N PHE A 196 -3.12 7.34 -6.66
CA PHE A 196 -1.67 7.34 -6.54
C PHE A 196 -1.20 7.89 -5.20
N ASP A 197 -1.81 8.97 -4.70
CA ASP A 197 -1.48 9.51 -3.39
C ASP A 197 -1.83 8.53 -2.26
N ARG A 198 -2.96 7.82 -2.35
CA ARG A 198 -3.30 6.74 -1.42
C ARG A 198 -2.28 5.60 -1.49
N MET A 199 -1.78 5.27 -2.66
CA MET A 199 -0.70 4.28 -2.83
C MET A 199 0.60 4.73 -2.16
N LEU A 200 0.97 6.01 -2.27
CA LEU A 200 2.11 6.54 -1.54
C LEU A 200 1.92 6.45 -0.03
N LYS A 201 0.71 6.71 0.48
CA LYS A 201 0.39 6.47 1.90
C LYS A 201 0.62 4.99 2.25
N CYS A 202 0.09 4.05 1.46
CA CYS A 202 0.35 2.62 1.67
C CYS A 202 1.85 2.29 1.71
N ILE A 203 2.64 2.84 0.78
CA ILE A 203 4.08 2.63 0.72
C ILE A 203 4.78 3.15 1.98
N THR A 204 4.45 4.36 2.45
CA THR A 204 5.05 4.87 3.70
C THR A 204 4.71 4.00 4.91
N HIS A 205 3.49 3.47 5.00
CA HIS A 205 3.12 2.54 6.07
C HIS A 205 3.79 1.17 5.91
N LEU A 206 4.02 0.71 4.68
CA LEU A 206 4.83 -0.48 4.42
C LEU A 206 6.29 -0.29 4.84
N ILE A 207 6.87 0.91 4.68
CA ILE A 207 8.21 1.20 5.22
C ILE A 207 8.22 1.07 6.73
N TYR A 208 7.19 1.59 7.43
CA TYR A 208 7.04 1.37 8.86
C TYR A 208 6.97 -0.13 9.19
N LEU A 209 6.09 -0.89 8.52
CA LEU A 209 5.98 -2.34 8.72
C LEU A 209 7.31 -3.06 8.49
N LEU A 210 8.08 -2.68 7.48
CA LEU A 210 9.38 -3.27 7.18
C LEU A 210 10.39 -3.00 8.30
N VAL A 211 10.40 -1.79 8.85
CA VAL A 211 11.27 -1.44 9.99
C VAL A 211 10.88 -2.24 11.23
N THR A 212 9.59 -2.36 11.52
CA THR A 212 9.08 -3.08 12.69
C THR A 212 9.25 -4.60 12.59
N THR A 213 9.14 -5.17 11.39
CA THR A 213 9.23 -6.63 11.18
C THR A 213 10.64 -7.15 10.91
N ALA A 214 11.60 -6.29 10.53
CA ALA A 214 12.97 -6.71 10.29
C ALA A 214 13.69 -7.07 11.60
N LYS A 215 13.89 -8.37 11.83
CA LYS A 215 14.57 -8.90 13.04
C LYS A 215 16.08 -9.10 12.79
N SER A 216 16.47 -9.49 11.58
CA SER A 216 17.86 -9.78 11.22
C SER A 216 18.57 -8.62 10.52
N GLU A 217 19.89 -8.53 10.66
CA GLU A 217 20.70 -7.51 9.98
C GLU A 217 20.60 -7.59 8.45
N LYS A 218 20.44 -8.81 7.90
CA LYS A 218 20.22 -9.01 6.46
C LYS A 218 18.90 -8.39 6.00
N GLU A 219 17.83 -8.55 6.78
CA GLU A 219 16.52 -7.95 6.48
C GLU A 219 16.61 -6.43 6.55
N LYS A 220 17.24 -5.88 7.60
CA LYS A 220 17.47 -4.42 7.71
C LYS A 220 18.24 -3.86 6.51
N GLN A 221 19.26 -4.59 6.06
CA GLN A 221 19.99 -4.22 4.84
C GLN A 221 19.08 -4.23 3.61
N MET A 222 18.28 -5.28 3.40
CA MET A 222 17.31 -5.35 2.30
C MET A 222 16.30 -4.19 2.32
N VAL A 223 15.85 -3.77 3.51
CA VAL A 223 14.98 -2.60 3.68
C VAL A 223 15.71 -1.33 3.30
N SER A 224 16.92 -1.12 3.82
CA SER A 224 17.71 0.08 3.53
C SER A 224 18.00 0.25 2.04
N GLU A 225 18.34 -0.83 1.34
CA GLU A 225 18.60 -0.83 -0.10
C GLU A 225 17.33 -0.48 -0.88
N ALA A 226 16.21 -1.13 -0.55
CA ALA A 226 14.94 -0.91 -1.24
C ALA A 226 14.36 0.50 -0.98
N VAL A 227 14.52 1.03 0.23
CA VAL A 227 14.11 2.42 0.57
C VAL A 227 15.06 3.43 -0.09
N THR A 228 16.35 3.15 -0.17
CA THR A 228 17.32 4.01 -0.87
C THR A 228 16.98 4.14 -2.36
N GLU A 229 16.69 3.02 -3.04
CA GLU A 229 16.23 3.03 -4.44
C GLU A 229 14.97 3.90 -4.63
N LEU A 230 14.03 3.79 -3.69
CA LEU A 230 12.79 4.55 -3.72
C LEU A 230 13.01 6.05 -3.49
N VAL A 231 13.87 6.41 -2.53
CA VAL A 231 14.21 7.81 -2.22
C VAL A 231 14.95 8.46 -3.39
N GLN A 232 15.91 7.75 -4.00
CA GLN A 232 16.65 8.22 -5.18
C GLN A 232 15.74 8.42 -6.40
N SER A 233 14.64 7.67 -6.50
CA SER A 233 13.62 7.88 -7.54
C SER A 233 12.87 9.22 -7.41
N ASN A 234 13.04 9.97 -6.31
CA ASN A 234 12.43 11.29 -6.05
C ASN A 234 10.93 11.32 -6.33
N ILE A 235 10.22 10.29 -5.85
CA ILE A 235 8.78 10.15 -6.05
C ILE A 235 8.05 11.19 -5.21
N ARG A 236 7.04 11.81 -5.83
CA ARG A 236 6.23 12.87 -5.22
C ARG A 236 4.76 12.63 -5.45
N SER A 237 3.96 13.01 -4.45
CA SER A 237 2.51 13.04 -4.54
C SER A 237 2.05 13.78 -5.81
N ALA A 238 0.99 13.28 -6.42
CA ALA A 238 0.39 13.88 -7.61
C ALA A 238 -0.40 15.14 -7.26
N CYS A 239 -1.06 15.21 -6.10
CA CYS A 239 -1.91 16.36 -5.74
C CYS A 239 -1.17 17.42 -4.93
N THR A 240 -0.24 17.05 -4.05
CA THR A 240 0.42 18.01 -3.14
C THR A 240 1.91 18.17 -3.41
N ASN A 241 2.49 17.32 -4.28
CA ASN A 241 3.93 17.24 -4.52
C ASN A 241 4.77 16.98 -3.25
N ASP A 242 4.13 16.39 -2.24
CA ASP A 242 4.76 15.91 -1.01
C ASP A 242 5.75 14.78 -1.32
N THR A 243 6.91 14.81 -0.68
CA THR A 243 7.87 13.70 -0.67
C THR A 243 7.48 12.66 0.38
N LEU A 244 8.11 11.49 0.36
CA LEU A 244 7.92 10.47 1.41
C LEU A 244 8.18 11.03 2.81
N LEU A 245 9.15 11.94 2.94
CA LEU A 245 9.48 12.61 4.20
C LEU A 245 8.36 13.57 4.66
N HIS A 246 7.66 14.24 3.75
CA HIS A 246 6.48 15.05 4.12
C HIS A 246 5.34 14.18 4.66
N LEU A 247 5.13 13.01 4.05
CA LEU A 247 4.10 12.06 4.46
C LEU A 247 4.45 11.41 5.81
N SER A 248 5.71 11.08 6.06
CA SER A 248 6.14 10.43 7.31
C SER A 248 6.10 11.35 8.53
N VAL A 249 6.10 12.68 8.35
CA VAL A 249 6.00 13.63 9.46
C VAL A 249 4.56 14.10 9.74
N SER A 250 3.60 13.68 8.93
CA SER A 250 2.22 14.16 9.00
C SER A 250 1.29 13.17 9.69
N ARG A 251 0.57 13.59 10.75
CA ARG A 251 -0.54 12.81 11.35
C ARG A 251 -1.70 12.57 10.38
N LEU A 252 -1.76 13.29 9.25
CA LEU A 252 -2.77 13.10 8.20
C LEU A 252 -2.43 11.93 7.24
N ASN A 253 -1.26 11.32 7.42
CA ASN A 253 -0.88 10.11 6.71
C ASN A 253 -1.53 8.89 7.36
N VAL A 254 -2.81 8.69 7.06
CA VAL A 254 -3.63 7.58 7.56
C VAL A 254 -4.25 6.81 6.40
N ILE A 255 -4.33 5.48 6.54
CA ILE A 255 -5.00 4.59 5.59
C ILE A 255 -6.45 4.41 6.00
N LYS A 256 -7.37 4.95 5.18
CA LYS A 256 -8.80 4.65 5.28
C LYS A 256 -9.10 3.37 4.51
N SER A 257 -9.72 2.38 5.15
CA SER A 257 -10.19 1.18 4.44
C SER A 257 -11.59 1.45 3.89
N GLY A 258 -11.76 1.27 2.58
CA GLY A 258 -13.07 1.43 1.93
C GLY A 258 -13.94 0.18 1.97
N TYR A 259 -13.41 -0.96 2.44
CA TYR A 259 -14.16 -2.23 2.49
C TYR A 259 -14.97 -2.40 3.78
N PHE A 260 -14.61 -1.70 4.85
CA PHE A 260 -15.23 -1.83 6.16
C PHE A 260 -15.68 -0.45 6.64
N SER A 261 -16.97 -0.31 6.92
CA SER A 261 -17.65 0.93 7.28
C SER A 261 -17.25 1.52 8.63
N ASP A 262 -16.44 0.79 9.41
CA ASP A 262 -16.07 1.18 10.76
C ASP A 262 -14.82 2.08 10.72
N ASP A 263 -15.07 3.36 10.40
CA ASP A 263 -14.12 4.48 10.47
C ASP A 263 -13.67 4.78 11.93
N ASN A 264 -14.09 3.99 12.92
CA ASN A 264 -13.86 4.25 14.35
C ASN A 264 -12.48 3.78 14.87
N ASN A 265 -11.78 2.88 14.15
CA ASN A 265 -10.43 2.44 14.51
C ASN A 265 -9.43 2.88 13.43
N LEU A 266 -8.95 4.12 13.56
CA LEU A 266 -7.85 4.67 12.75
C LEU A 266 -6.54 4.45 13.51
N THR A 267 -5.70 3.52 13.03
CA THR A 267 -4.35 3.30 13.54
C THR A 267 -3.47 4.48 13.10
N VAL A 268 -3.12 5.37 14.04
CA VAL A 268 -2.30 6.56 13.77
C VAL A 268 -0.84 6.24 14.08
N ILE A 269 -0.05 6.05 13.02
CA ILE A 269 1.36 5.63 13.12
C ILE A 269 2.30 6.81 12.96
N PHE A 270 1.92 7.77 12.11
CA PHE A 270 2.74 8.93 11.81
C PHE A 270 2.38 10.11 12.72
N PRO A 271 3.37 10.93 13.13
CA PRO A 271 4.78 10.85 12.77
C PRO A 271 5.56 9.72 13.46
N SER A 272 6.33 8.96 12.67
CA SER A 272 7.21 7.88 13.15
C SER A 272 8.66 8.32 13.02
N LEU A 273 9.37 8.37 14.15
CA LEU A 273 10.77 8.80 14.19
C LEU A 273 11.68 7.83 13.43
N GLU A 274 11.47 6.53 13.62
CA GLU A 274 12.27 5.46 13.00
C GLU A 274 12.21 5.52 11.47
N VAL A 275 11.02 5.76 10.91
CA VAL A 275 10.85 5.92 9.46
C VAL A 275 11.52 7.21 8.98
N VAL A 276 11.43 8.30 9.74
CA VAL A 276 12.06 9.57 9.40
C VAL A 276 13.59 9.45 9.40
N GLU A 277 14.16 8.83 10.43
CA GLU A 277 15.60 8.56 10.52
C GLU A 277 16.08 7.67 9.37
N LEU A 278 15.33 6.61 9.04
CA LEU A 278 15.64 5.75 7.90
C LEU A 278 15.62 6.52 6.57
N LEU A 279 14.57 7.31 6.31
CA LEU A 279 14.46 8.10 5.08
C LEU A 279 15.60 9.11 4.95
N LEU A 280 15.98 9.77 6.05
CA LEU A 280 17.10 10.72 6.09
C LEU A 280 18.44 9.99 5.85
N ALA A 281 18.66 8.84 6.48
CA ALA A 281 19.84 8.00 6.26
C ALA A 281 19.94 7.50 4.81
N CYS A 282 18.80 7.27 4.15
CA CYS A 282 18.71 6.91 2.73
C CYS A 282 18.87 8.12 1.77
N GLY A 283 19.16 9.32 2.30
CA GLY A 283 19.43 10.52 1.49
C GLY A 283 18.19 11.33 1.10
N ALA A 284 17.08 11.21 1.84
CA ALA A 284 15.92 12.06 1.59
C ALA A 284 16.26 13.54 1.83
N ASP A 285 15.88 14.40 0.88
CA ASP A 285 16.08 15.84 1.01
C ASP A 285 15.20 16.42 2.12
N VAL A 286 15.84 16.77 3.24
CA VAL A 286 15.21 17.36 4.43
C VAL A 286 14.58 18.73 4.16
N ASN A 287 15.04 19.43 3.12
CA ASN A 287 14.59 20.76 2.73
C ASN A 287 13.73 20.75 1.47
N ALA A 288 13.27 19.57 1.02
CA ALA A 288 12.39 19.45 -0.12
C ALA A 288 11.13 20.31 0.10
N ARG A 289 10.65 20.99 -0.95
CA ARG A 289 9.42 21.78 -0.90
C ARG A 289 8.31 21.11 -1.70
N ASN A 290 7.11 21.11 -1.12
CA ASN A 290 5.88 20.64 -1.77
C ASN A 290 5.19 21.79 -2.55
N GLU A 291 3.96 21.58 -3.06
CA GLU A 291 3.24 22.61 -3.84
C GLU A 291 2.94 23.90 -3.04
N SER A 292 2.75 23.78 -1.72
CA SER A 292 2.55 24.94 -0.84
C SER A 292 3.87 25.58 -0.41
N LYS A 293 4.98 25.18 -1.04
CA LYS A 293 6.35 25.57 -0.68
C LYS A 293 6.74 25.18 0.75
N SER A 294 5.95 24.32 1.40
CA SER A 294 6.23 23.81 2.74
C SER A 294 7.32 22.75 2.67
N THR A 295 8.19 22.74 3.68
CA THR A 295 9.20 21.70 3.91
C THR A 295 8.68 20.66 4.89
N PRO A 296 9.32 19.48 5.04
CA PRO A 296 8.97 18.52 6.09
C PRO A 296 8.97 19.16 7.48
N LEU A 297 9.90 20.10 7.73
CA LEU A 297 9.95 20.84 8.98
C LEU A 297 8.70 21.71 9.21
N HIS A 298 8.12 22.33 8.17
CA HIS A 298 6.85 23.06 8.30
C HIS A 298 5.72 22.12 8.74
N ILE A 299 5.62 20.94 8.14
CA ILE A 299 4.58 19.96 8.49
C ILE A 299 4.79 19.47 9.93
N ALA A 300 6.01 19.13 10.32
CA ALA A 300 6.36 18.72 11.67
C ALA A 300 6.11 19.83 12.72
N SER A 301 6.18 21.10 12.31
CA SER A 301 5.97 22.26 13.18
C SER A 301 4.50 22.63 13.39
N MET A 302 3.57 21.99 12.67
CA MET A 302 2.15 22.20 12.92
C MET A 302 1.78 21.72 14.33
N PRO A 303 0.89 22.41 15.07
CA PRO A 303 0.56 22.05 16.45
C PRO A 303 0.11 20.61 16.63
N TYR A 304 -0.64 20.09 15.66
CA TYR A 304 -1.12 18.71 15.66
C TYR A 304 -0.10 17.69 15.13
N ASN A 305 1.11 18.06 14.73
CA ASN A 305 2.20 17.13 14.38
C ASN A 305 3.41 17.29 15.31
N PHE A 306 3.43 18.35 16.13
CA PHE A 306 4.58 18.75 16.90
C PHE A 306 5.06 17.67 17.86
N ASN A 307 6.33 17.31 17.70
CA ASN A 307 7.07 16.42 18.58
C ASN A 307 8.52 16.94 18.64
N GLY A 308 8.99 17.31 19.83
CA GLY A 308 10.31 17.89 20.02
C GLY A 308 11.45 17.03 19.46
N ARG A 309 11.37 15.70 19.64
CA ARG A 309 12.37 14.76 19.10
C ARG A 309 12.38 14.72 17.58
N LEU A 310 11.20 14.73 16.96
CA LEU A 310 11.07 14.75 15.50
C LEU A 310 11.67 16.04 14.91
N VAL A 311 11.33 17.19 15.49
CA VAL A 311 11.85 18.48 15.07
C VAL A 311 13.36 18.54 15.25
N HIS A 312 13.88 18.06 16.39
CA HIS A 312 15.31 17.96 16.65
C HIS A 312 16.03 17.14 15.58
N THR A 313 15.50 15.97 15.25
CA THR A 313 16.09 15.05 14.26
C THR A 313 16.15 15.69 12.88
N LEU A 314 15.10 16.40 12.45
CA LEU A 314 15.12 17.13 11.19
C LEU A 314 16.16 18.26 11.19
N LEU A 315 16.30 18.98 12.31
CA LEU A 315 17.26 20.08 12.45
C LEU A 315 18.72 19.58 12.45
N GLU A 316 19.00 18.48 13.15
CA GLU A 316 20.32 17.83 13.14
C GLU A 316 20.73 17.36 11.74
N ASN A 317 19.74 16.95 10.93
CA ASN A 317 19.94 16.59 9.53
C ASN A 317 19.98 17.79 8.57
N GLY A 318 20.02 19.02 9.08
CA GLY A 318 20.23 20.24 8.29
C GLY A 318 18.96 20.90 7.76
N ALA A 319 17.81 20.70 8.42
CA ALA A 319 16.58 21.41 8.07
C ALA A 319 16.72 22.93 8.28
N HIS A 320 16.32 23.72 7.30
CA HIS A 320 16.33 25.19 7.38
C HIS A 320 15.13 25.71 8.17
N LEU A 321 15.41 26.60 9.13
CA LEU A 321 14.41 27.21 10.01
C LEU A 321 13.70 28.42 9.40
N ASP A 322 14.24 28.98 8.33
CA ASP A 322 13.90 30.31 7.85
C ASP A 322 13.32 30.33 6.44
N GLN A 323 13.22 29.19 5.76
CA GLN A 323 12.54 29.12 4.47
C GLN A 323 11.05 29.38 4.64
N PRO A 324 10.46 30.38 3.98
CA PRO A 324 9.02 30.64 4.07
C PRO A 324 8.23 29.65 3.22
N ASN A 325 7.04 29.25 3.66
CA ASN A 325 6.07 28.58 2.78
C ASN A 325 5.29 29.63 1.94
N ARG A 326 4.29 29.19 1.18
CA ARG A 326 3.44 30.08 0.36
C ARG A 326 2.59 31.06 1.18
N ALA A 327 2.37 30.78 2.46
CA ALA A 327 1.71 31.68 3.41
C ALA A 327 2.69 32.63 4.11
N ASP A 328 3.98 32.62 3.73
CA ASP A 328 5.08 33.34 4.38
C ASP A 328 5.33 32.92 5.84
N ASP A 329 4.80 31.76 6.25
CA ASP A 329 5.12 31.15 7.53
C ASP A 329 6.50 30.53 7.46
N ARG A 330 7.30 30.74 8.51
CA ARG A 330 8.64 30.15 8.65
C ARG A 330 8.61 29.10 9.75
N PRO A 331 9.32 27.96 9.60
CA PRO A 331 9.35 26.92 10.61
C PRO A 331 9.77 27.45 11.99
N MET A 332 10.73 28.38 12.04
CA MET A 332 11.15 29.03 13.29
C MET A 332 9.99 29.67 14.06
N ASN A 333 9.12 30.40 13.36
CA ASN A 333 7.96 31.06 13.97
C ASN A 333 6.92 30.03 14.41
N MET A 334 6.67 29.01 13.58
CA MET A 334 5.72 27.94 13.89
C MET A 334 6.16 27.13 15.12
N ILE A 335 7.44 26.76 15.21
CA ILE A 335 8.01 26.04 16.35
C ILE A 335 7.93 26.91 17.61
N SER A 336 8.28 28.20 17.51
CA SER A 336 8.25 29.12 18.66
C SER A 336 6.85 29.38 19.18
N ALA A 337 5.83 29.30 18.32
CA ALA A 337 4.42 29.46 18.68
C ALA A 337 3.84 28.21 19.38
N ASN A 338 4.53 27.05 19.34
CA ASN A 338 4.05 25.85 19.99
C ASN A 338 4.33 25.89 21.51
N PRO A 339 3.32 25.63 22.36
CA PRO A 339 3.46 25.75 23.81
C PRO A 339 4.40 24.70 24.43
N GLY A 340 4.66 23.59 23.72
CA GLY A 340 5.57 22.52 24.16
C GLY A 340 6.99 22.63 23.60
N ASN A 341 7.39 23.80 23.09
CA ASN A 341 8.72 23.96 22.51
C ASN A 341 9.80 24.13 23.60
N GLU A 342 10.67 23.12 23.71
CA GLU A 342 11.87 23.16 24.56
C GLU A 342 13.16 23.33 23.74
N ILE A 343 13.04 23.51 22.42
CA ILE A 343 14.18 23.50 21.50
C ILE A 343 14.84 24.88 21.46
N TYR A 344 16.15 24.92 21.74
CA TYR A 344 16.99 26.10 21.56
C TYR A 344 17.30 26.34 20.08
N LEU A 345 16.37 26.99 19.38
CA LEU A 345 16.45 27.23 17.93
C LEU A 345 17.71 27.99 17.49
N ILE A 346 18.31 28.80 18.37
CA ILE A 346 19.49 29.61 18.05
C ILE A 346 20.70 28.78 17.61
N ASN A 347 20.79 27.52 18.07
CA ASN A 347 21.89 26.62 17.72
C ASN A 347 21.85 26.17 16.26
N TYR A 348 20.68 26.26 15.62
CA TYR A 348 20.44 25.77 14.25
C TYR A 348 20.35 26.91 13.23
N ILE A 349 20.57 28.16 13.67
CA ILE A 349 20.56 29.32 12.79
C ILE A 349 21.94 29.50 12.16
N SER A 350 22.00 29.45 10.82
CA SER A 350 23.24 29.75 10.09
C SER A 350 23.31 31.22 9.70
N LEU A 351 24.53 31.79 9.68
CA LEU A 351 24.76 33.15 9.18
C LEU A 351 24.31 33.30 7.71
N LYS A 352 24.46 32.23 6.93
CA LYS A 352 24.05 32.20 5.51
C LYS A 352 22.53 32.40 5.38
N CYS A 353 21.74 31.66 6.16
CA CYS A 353 20.29 31.78 6.29
C CYS A 353 19.84 33.18 6.71
N LEU A 354 20.49 33.74 7.75
CA LEU A 354 20.22 35.10 8.21
C LEU A 354 20.48 36.14 7.13
N ALA A 355 21.62 36.05 6.43
CA ALA A 355 21.96 36.96 5.36
C ALA A 355 20.95 36.88 4.20
N SER A 356 20.56 35.68 3.77
CA SER A 356 19.53 35.51 2.74
C SER A 356 18.18 36.06 3.17
N THR A 357 17.79 35.87 4.42
CA THR A 357 16.53 36.42 4.97
C THR A 357 16.55 37.96 5.01
N VAL A 358 17.69 38.58 5.34
CA VAL A 358 17.83 40.04 5.31
C VAL A 358 17.76 40.56 3.86
N ILE A 359 18.43 39.90 2.92
CA ILE A 359 18.38 40.25 1.50
C ILE A 359 16.94 40.24 0.98
N THR A 360 16.17 39.19 1.29
CA THR A 360 14.77 39.08 0.84
C THR A 360 13.85 40.07 1.56
N LYS A 361 14.03 40.28 2.86
CA LYS A 361 13.25 41.23 3.66
C LYS A 361 13.39 42.68 3.17
N TYR A 362 14.60 43.12 2.83
CA TYR A 362 14.86 44.48 2.37
C TYR A 362 14.87 44.63 0.84
N ARG A 363 14.53 43.56 0.10
CA ARG A 363 14.51 43.51 -1.38
C ARG A 363 15.81 44.03 -2.01
N ILE A 364 16.94 43.66 -1.42
CA ILE A 364 18.27 44.05 -1.90
C ILE A 364 18.51 43.36 -3.26
N PRO A 365 18.92 44.09 -4.32
CA PRO A 365 19.18 43.47 -5.61
C PRO A 365 20.40 42.55 -5.52
N TYR A 366 20.21 41.25 -5.74
CA TYR A 366 21.29 40.24 -5.65
C TYR A 366 21.52 39.46 -6.95
N ARG A 367 20.58 39.54 -7.91
CA ARG A 367 20.65 38.80 -9.19
C ARG A 367 21.85 39.27 -10.02
N ASN A 368 22.67 38.33 -10.51
CA ASN A 368 23.93 38.59 -11.22
C ASN A 368 25.02 39.34 -10.43
N GLN A 369 24.82 39.62 -9.13
CA GLN A 369 25.83 40.27 -8.28
C GLN A 369 26.59 39.27 -7.41
N ILE A 370 25.99 38.11 -7.14
CA ILE A 370 26.58 37.02 -6.37
C ILE A 370 26.73 35.75 -7.24
N PRO A 371 27.62 34.82 -6.87
CA PRO A 371 27.72 33.52 -7.52
C PRO A 371 26.36 32.82 -7.64
N LYS A 372 26.12 32.13 -8.77
CA LYS A 372 24.84 31.46 -9.08
C LYS A 372 24.37 30.50 -7.99
N THR A 373 25.30 29.82 -7.30
CA THR A 373 25.01 28.91 -6.19
C THR A 373 24.40 29.65 -4.98
N LEU A 374 24.92 30.84 -4.66
CA LEU A 374 24.36 31.70 -3.61
C LEU A 374 23.05 32.35 -4.07
N GLU A 375 22.92 32.68 -5.35
CA GLU A 375 21.66 33.18 -5.91
C GLU A 375 20.53 32.15 -5.75
N MET A 376 20.79 30.88 -6.08
CA MET A 376 19.83 29.80 -5.86
C MET A 376 19.44 29.65 -4.38
N PHE A 377 20.41 29.81 -3.47
CA PHE A 377 20.16 29.74 -2.04
C PHE A 377 19.31 30.92 -1.54
N VAL A 378 19.59 32.15 -1.97
CA VAL A 378 18.77 33.33 -1.61
C VAL A 378 17.34 33.17 -2.14
N ARG A 379 17.17 32.64 -3.36
CA ARG A 379 15.84 32.33 -3.92
C ARG A 379 15.04 31.33 -3.09
N GLN A 380 15.67 30.41 -2.37
CA GLN A 380 14.95 29.50 -1.47
C GLN A 380 14.30 30.23 -0.28
N HIS A 381 14.79 31.42 0.07
CA HIS A 381 14.29 32.25 1.16
C HIS A 381 13.25 33.29 0.71
N GLU A 382 12.83 33.22 -0.56
CA GLU A 382 11.72 33.98 -1.11
C GLU A 382 10.40 33.22 -0.94
N ALA A 383 9.34 33.96 -0.61
CA ALA A 383 7.97 33.45 -0.41
C ALA A 383 7.30 32.98 -1.70
#